data_AF-A0A0U1QLQ6-F1
#
_entry.id   AF-A0A0U1QLQ6-F1
#
_cell.length_a   1.000
_cell.length_b   1.000
_cell.length_c   1.000
_cell.angle_alpha   90.00
_cell.angle_beta   90.00
_cell.angle_gamma   90.00
#
_symmetry.space_group_name_H-M   'P 1'
#
loop_
_entity.id
_entity.type
_entity.pdbx_description
1 polymer ?
#
loop_
_entity_poly.entity_id
_entity_poly.type
_entity_poly.pdbx_seq_one_letter_code
_entity_poly.pdbx_strand_id
1 'polypeptide(L)'
;MRVLGLGDNVVDIYEYKQTMYPGGNALNFAVFARKLGFDSAFLGAFGTDEIAQHVRSSAESFNVDLSRCRTYEGENGYARVTLKDGDRVFLGSNKGGVLRTHGLKITEQDADYLKTFDLVHLNINGFSDTYLSFIHDQGAVISYDFSEGFTEEHIKKVAQYIDIACFSCSHLNEDEITALCHLVVESGCSMVLCTRGAEGAYLFTEGKFYRQPAHYVEATDTMGAGDAFITCFLLHYVQGMINHKDKENTIRKSLARAADFSSKQCLIEGSFGKGKRINSL
;
A
#
# COMPACT_ATOMS: atom_id res chain seq x y z
N MET A 1 18.28 -3.87 -1.17
CA MET A 1 17.34 -3.02 -0.43
C MET A 1 16.35 -3.93 0.30
N ARG A 2 16.10 -3.68 1.59
CA ARG A 2 15.12 -4.39 2.41
C ARG A 2 13.97 -3.46 2.75
N VAL A 3 12.72 -3.93 2.61
CA VAL A 3 11.53 -3.07 2.75
C VAL A 3 10.51 -3.63 3.73
N LEU A 4 9.72 -2.73 4.33
CA LEU A 4 8.69 -3.09 5.30
C LEU A 4 7.33 -2.53 4.90
N GLY A 5 6.33 -3.40 4.77
CA GLY A 5 4.93 -2.98 4.86
C GLY A 5 4.50 -2.93 6.33
N LEU A 6 4.05 -1.78 6.81
CA LEU A 6 3.68 -1.60 8.22
C LEU A 6 2.24 -1.09 8.32
N GLY A 7 1.34 -1.94 8.82
CA GLY A 7 -0.07 -1.58 8.98
C GLY A 7 -1.03 -2.73 8.74
N ASP A 8 -1.97 -2.51 7.82
CA ASP A 8 -3.15 -3.35 7.63
C ASP A 8 -2.87 -4.64 6.85
N ASN A 9 -3.63 -5.65 7.23
CA ASN A 9 -3.90 -6.83 6.42
C ASN A 9 -5.37 -7.17 6.54
N VAL A 10 -5.96 -7.59 5.43
CA VAL A 10 -7.37 -7.98 5.37
C VAL A 10 -7.55 -9.18 4.46
N VAL A 11 -8.77 -9.69 4.41
CA VAL A 11 -9.28 -10.33 3.19
C VAL A 11 -10.34 -9.47 2.54
N ASP A 12 -10.36 -9.47 1.22
CA ASP A 12 -11.47 -8.97 0.42
C ASP A 12 -12.40 -10.13 0.10
N ILE A 13 -13.64 -10.07 0.59
CA ILE A 13 -14.68 -11.07 0.41
C ILE A 13 -15.53 -10.70 -0.81
N TYR A 14 -15.42 -11.50 -1.87
CA TYR A 14 -16.17 -11.33 -3.11
C TYR A 14 -17.45 -12.15 -2.99
N GLU A 15 -18.53 -11.52 -2.50
CA GLU A 15 -19.78 -12.23 -2.17
C GLU A 15 -20.40 -12.92 -3.38
N TYR A 16 -20.41 -12.24 -4.53
CA TYR A 16 -20.92 -12.81 -5.77
C TYR A 16 -20.13 -14.05 -6.25
N LYS A 17 -18.87 -14.22 -5.79
CA LYS A 17 -18.04 -15.39 -6.07
C LYS A 17 -17.99 -16.39 -4.91
N GLN A 18 -18.44 -16.03 -3.71
CA GLN A 18 -18.23 -16.83 -2.49
C GLN A 18 -16.75 -17.21 -2.27
N THR A 19 -15.87 -16.25 -2.54
CA THR A 19 -14.42 -16.41 -2.43
C THR A 19 -13.85 -15.20 -1.71
N MET A 20 -12.93 -15.43 -0.79
CA MET A 20 -12.13 -14.37 -0.18
C MET A 20 -10.70 -14.40 -0.73
N TYR A 21 -10.10 -13.23 -0.87
CA TYR A 21 -8.71 -13.06 -1.30
C TYR A 21 -7.94 -12.28 -0.23
N PRO A 22 -6.72 -12.69 0.13
CA PRO A 22 -5.88 -11.92 1.05
C PRO A 22 -5.46 -10.59 0.41
N GLY A 23 -5.34 -9.57 1.25
CA GLY A 23 -5.01 -8.21 0.83
C GLY A 23 -4.74 -7.29 2.02
N GLY A 24 -4.99 -6.00 1.82
CA GLY A 24 -4.61 -4.92 2.73
C GLY A 24 -3.39 -4.20 2.19
N ASN A 25 -3.41 -2.87 2.24
CA ASN A 25 -2.49 -2.05 1.46
C ASN A 25 -1.02 -2.28 1.88
N ALA A 26 -0.75 -2.30 3.20
CA ALA A 26 0.60 -2.58 3.70
C ALA A 26 1.05 -4.03 3.41
N LEU A 27 0.14 -5.00 3.47
CA LEU A 27 0.47 -6.39 3.12
C LEU A 27 0.72 -6.56 1.62
N ASN A 28 -0.11 -5.92 0.79
CA ASN A 28 0.03 -5.89 -0.67
C ASN A 28 1.41 -5.38 -1.05
N PHE A 29 1.86 -4.28 -0.43
CA PHE A 29 3.23 -3.77 -0.62
C PHE A 29 4.30 -4.84 -0.32
N ALA A 30 4.22 -5.52 0.83
CA ALA A 30 5.19 -6.53 1.19
C ALA A 30 5.20 -7.72 0.22
N VAL A 31 4.03 -8.21 -0.20
CA VAL A 31 3.92 -9.32 -1.16
C VAL A 31 4.40 -8.91 -2.56
N PHE A 32 4.01 -7.72 -3.03
CA PHE A 32 4.46 -7.22 -4.33
C PHE A 32 5.96 -6.96 -4.36
N ALA A 33 6.57 -6.52 -3.26
CA ALA A 33 8.02 -6.41 -3.13
C ALA A 33 8.72 -7.77 -3.37
N ARG A 34 8.21 -8.86 -2.78
CA ARG A 34 8.72 -10.22 -3.06
C ARG A 34 8.54 -10.62 -4.53
N LYS A 35 7.36 -10.37 -5.11
CA LYS A 35 7.10 -10.65 -6.53
C LYS A 35 8.03 -9.86 -7.47
N LEU A 36 8.51 -8.69 -7.04
CA LEU A 36 9.46 -7.85 -7.75
C LEU A 36 10.93 -8.18 -7.43
N GLY A 37 11.19 -9.20 -6.60
CA GLY A 37 12.55 -9.67 -6.28
C GLY A 37 13.25 -8.93 -5.15
N PHE A 38 12.53 -8.16 -4.34
CA PHE A 38 13.07 -7.45 -3.18
C PHE A 38 12.89 -8.25 -1.89
N ASP A 39 13.79 -8.04 -0.94
CA ASP A 39 13.62 -8.58 0.41
C ASP A 39 12.58 -7.75 1.16
N SER A 40 11.51 -8.40 1.65
CA SER A 40 10.43 -7.71 2.33
C SER A 40 9.99 -8.41 3.60
N ALA A 41 9.52 -7.57 4.52
CA ALA A 41 8.81 -7.96 5.72
C ALA A 41 7.45 -7.27 5.78
N PHE A 42 6.57 -7.82 6.60
CA PHE A 42 5.32 -7.20 7.01
C PHE A 42 5.28 -7.12 8.54
N LEU A 43 4.85 -5.96 9.06
CA LEU A 43 4.57 -5.76 10.47
C LEU A 43 3.16 -5.20 10.61
N GLY A 44 2.23 -6.11 10.89
CA GLY A 44 0.85 -5.81 11.21
C GLY A 44 0.38 -6.60 12.43
N ALA A 45 -0.93 -6.63 12.64
CA ALA A 45 -1.56 -7.47 13.65
C ALA A 45 -2.47 -8.51 13.00
N PHE A 46 -2.35 -9.77 13.44
CA PHE A 46 -3.21 -10.87 13.02
C PHE A 46 -4.19 -11.26 14.10
N GLY A 47 -5.41 -11.61 13.68
CA GLY A 47 -6.38 -12.30 14.53
C GLY A 47 -5.97 -13.75 14.82
N THR A 48 -6.89 -14.49 15.44
CA THR A 48 -6.74 -15.95 15.71
C THR A 48 -7.73 -16.79 14.91
N ASP A 49 -8.51 -16.16 14.05
CA ASP A 49 -9.53 -16.78 13.20
C ASP A 49 -8.94 -17.41 11.92
N GLU A 50 -9.80 -18.06 11.14
CA GLU A 50 -9.40 -18.68 9.87
C GLU A 50 -8.95 -17.65 8.81
N ILE A 51 -9.46 -16.42 8.89
CA ILE A 51 -9.05 -15.34 7.99
C ILE A 51 -7.58 -15.00 8.25
N ALA A 52 -7.18 -14.79 9.51
CA ALA A 52 -5.80 -14.54 9.88
C ALA A 52 -4.87 -15.66 9.41
N GLN A 53 -5.28 -16.93 9.60
CA GLN A 53 -4.50 -18.08 9.13
C GLN A 53 -4.34 -18.07 7.61
N HIS A 54 -5.40 -17.73 6.87
CA HIS A 54 -5.36 -17.65 5.42
C HIS A 54 -4.45 -16.53 4.92
N VAL A 55 -4.54 -15.33 5.51
CA VAL A 55 -3.68 -14.19 5.15
C VAL A 55 -2.22 -14.50 5.45
N ARG A 56 -1.93 -15.01 6.66
CA ARG A 56 -0.57 -15.37 7.10
C ARG A 56 0.07 -16.40 6.17
N SER A 57 -0.59 -17.54 5.94
CA SER A 57 -0.07 -18.59 5.06
C SER A 57 0.11 -18.12 3.61
N SER A 58 -0.76 -17.23 3.14
CA SER A 58 -0.63 -16.63 1.81
C SER A 58 0.62 -15.77 1.70
N ALA A 59 0.87 -14.88 2.67
CA ALA A 59 2.06 -14.03 2.71
C ALA A 59 3.37 -14.84 2.86
N GLU A 60 3.37 -15.85 3.73
CA GLU A 60 4.49 -16.78 3.91
C GLU A 60 4.82 -17.53 2.63
N SER A 61 3.81 -17.89 1.82
CA SER A 61 4.03 -18.56 0.53
C SER A 61 4.73 -17.67 -0.52
N PHE A 62 4.79 -16.36 -0.30
CA PHE A 62 5.62 -15.41 -1.06
C PHE A 62 6.95 -15.08 -0.38
N ASN A 63 7.29 -15.78 0.71
CA ASN A 63 8.47 -15.57 1.56
C ASN A 63 8.50 -14.22 2.29
N VAL A 64 7.36 -13.56 2.53
CA VAL A 64 7.34 -12.33 3.34
C VAL A 64 7.72 -12.66 4.78
N ASP A 65 8.64 -11.88 5.36
CA ASP A 65 9.02 -12.03 6.78
C ASP A 65 7.90 -11.47 7.68
N LEU A 66 7.30 -12.35 8.50
CA LEU A 66 6.23 -12.02 9.43
C LEU A 66 6.67 -12.10 10.91
N SER A 67 7.97 -12.24 11.17
CA SER A 67 8.53 -12.55 12.50
C SER A 67 8.21 -11.51 13.57
N ARG A 68 7.92 -10.27 13.17
CA ARG A 68 7.58 -9.16 14.07
C ARG A 68 6.10 -8.80 14.09
N CYS A 69 5.25 -9.53 13.37
CA CYS A 69 3.81 -9.31 13.43
C CYS A 69 3.24 -9.60 14.82
N ARG A 70 2.21 -8.84 15.20
CA ARG A 70 1.46 -9.06 16.44
C ARG A 70 0.39 -10.13 16.23
N THR A 71 -0.06 -10.74 17.31
CA THR A 71 -1.21 -11.65 17.29
C THR A 71 -2.07 -11.37 18.50
N TYR A 72 -3.37 -11.22 18.26
CA TYR A 72 -4.36 -10.95 19.29
C TYR A 72 -5.55 -11.90 19.12
N GLU A 73 -6.23 -12.21 20.21
CA GLU A 73 -7.49 -12.93 20.16
C GLU A 73 -8.55 -12.09 19.44
N GLY A 74 -9.34 -12.73 18.57
CA GLY A 74 -10.40 -12.06 17.79
C GLY A 74 -10.21 -12.13 16.27
N GLU A 75 -11.08 -11.39 15.57
CA GLU A 75 -11.22 -11.43 14.11
C GLU A 75 -10.14 -10.62 13.38
N ASN A 76 -9.64 -11.17 12.28
CA ASN A 76 -8.79 -10.44 11.36
C ASN A 76 -9.60 -9.40 10.57
N GLY A 77 -8.92 -8.44 9.96
CA GLY A 77 -9.58 -7.47 9.08
C GLY A 77 -10.23 -8.15 7.87
N TYR A 78 -11.41 -7.69 7.47
CA TYR A 78 -12.02 -8.04 6.19
C TYR A 78 -12.79 -6.86 5.59
N ALA A 79 -12.89 -6.83 4.27
CA ALA A 79 -13.81 -6.01 3.50
C ALA A 79 -14.71 -6.89 2.64
N ARG A 80 -15.92 -6.43 2.34
CA ARG A 80 -16.90 -7.13 1.52
C ARG A 80 -17.13 -6.35 0.24
N VAL A 81 -17.08 -7.04 -0.89
CA VAL A 81 -17.26 -6.45 -2.22
C VAL A 81 -18.24 -7.27 -3.06
N THR A 82 -18.97 -6.57 -3.92
CA THR A 82 -19.83 -7.18 -4.95
C THR A 82 -19.58 -6.51 -6.30
N LEU A 83 -20.23 -7.00 -7.35
CA LEU A 83 -20.31 -6.32 -8.65
C LEU A 83 -21.71 -5.75 -8.85
N LYS A 84 -21.77 -4.51 -9.35
CA LYS A 84 -22.97 -3.86 -9.85
C LYS A 84 -22.66 -3.28 -11.22
N ASP A 85 -23.39 -3.71 -12.24
CA ASP A 85 -23.20 -3.27 -13.64
C ASP A 85 -21.77 -3.49 -14.18
N GLY A 86 -21.07 -4.52 -13.66
CA GLY A 86 -19.67 -4.81 -13.98
C GLY A 86 -18.65 -4.07 -13.11
N ASP A 87 -19.08 -3.05 -12.36
CA ASP A 87 -18.24 -2.28 -11.46
C ASP A 87 -18.23 -2.86 -10.04
N ARG A 88 -17.07 -2.77 -9.38
CA ARG A 88 -16.92 -3.20 -7.99
C ARG A 88 -17.59 -2.21 -7.04
N VAL A 89 -18.39 -2.74 -6.12
CA VAL A 89 -19.02 -1.97 -5.04
C VAL A 89 -18.60 -2.53 -3.69
N PHE A 90 -18.13 -1.67 -2.79
CA PHE A 90 -17.84 -2.02 -1.40
C PHE A 90 -19.14 -2.08 -0.58
N LEU A 91 -19.37 -3.20 0.09
CA LEU A 91 -20.56 -3.46 0.92
C LEU A 91 -20.31 -3.17 2.40
N GLY A 92 -19.06 -3.04 2.82
CA GLY A 92 -18.65 -2.74 4.18
C GLY A 92 -17.42 -3.52 4.62
N SER A 93 -17.03 -3.36 5.88
CA SER A 93 -15.87 -4.03 6.49
C SER A 93 -16.05 -4.12 8.00
N ASN A 94 -15.25 -4.95 8.68
CA ASN A 94 -15.11 -4.87 10.14
C ASN A 94 -14.09 -3.80 10.58
N LYS A 95 -13.71 -2.89 9.67
CA LYS A 95 -12.82 -1.75 9.90
C LYS A 95 -11.45 -2.16 10.46
N GLY A 96 -10.88 -3.29 10.03
CA GLY A 96 -9.52 -3.71 10.37
C GLY A 96 -9.40 -4.67 11.54
N GLY A 97 -10.51 -5.19 12.08
CA GLY A 97 -10.50 -6.26 13.08
C GLY A 97 -9.61 -5.97 14.29
N VAL A 98 -8.81 -6.95 14.70
CA VAL A 98 -7.88 -6.82 15.84
C VAL A 98 -6.86 -5.69 15.70
N LEU A 99 -6.47 -5.30 14.49
CA LEU A 99 -5.54 -4.18 14.30
C LEU A 99 -6.16 -2.88 14.80
N ARG A 100 -7.44 -2.64 14.50
CA ARG A 100 -8.15 -1.45 14.96
C ARG A 100 -8.34 -1.43 16.47
N THR A 101 -8.62 -2.58 17.08
CA THR A 101 -8.96 -2.66 18.51
C THR A 101 -7.76 -2.71 19.42
N HIS A 102 -6.63 -3.27 18.96
CA HIS A 102 -5.43 -3.45 19.79
C HIS A 102 -4.23 -2.61 19.34
N GLY A 103 -4.22 -2.16 18.09
CA GLY A 103 -3.11 -1.42 17.49
C GLY A 103 -1.85 -2.26 17.26
N LEU A 104 -0.85 -1.63 16.65
CA LEU A 104 0.44 -2.25 16.33
C LEU A 104 1.34 -2.40 17.57
N LYS A 105 1.13 -1.56 18.59
CA LYS A 105 1.98 -1.48 19.79
C LYS A 105 3.47 -1.40 19.40
N ILE A 106 3.81 -0.45 18.54
CA ILE A 106 5.20 -0.13 18.23
C ILE A 106 5.83 0.49 19.47
N THR A 107 7.02 0.03 19.82
CA THR A 107 7.78 0.50 20.99
C THR A 107 9.25 0.66 20.64
N GLU A 108 10.05 1.19 21.58
CA GLU A 108 11.52 1.24 21.49
C GLU A 108 12.16 -0.12 21.16
N GLN A 109 11.53 -1.25 21.54
CA GLN A 109 12.02 -2.59 21.22
C GLN A 109 11.94 -2.94 19.72
N ASP A 110 11.23 -2.13 18.93
CA ASP A 110 11.16 -2.28 17.48
C ASP A 110 12.22 -1.42 16.75
N ALA A 111 12.92 -0.51 17.45
CA ALA A 111 13.87 0.43 16.84
C ALA A 111 14.96 -0.28 16.02
N ASP A 112 15.65 -1.24 16.62
CA ASP A 112 16.73 -1.98 15.95
C ASP A 112 16.24 -2.76 14.74
N TYR A 113 14.99 -3.25 14.78
CA TYR A 113 14.36 -3.91 13.65
C TYR A 113 14.04 -2.92 12.53
N LEU A 114 13.45 -1.77 12.86
CA LEU A 114 13.09 -0.72 11.91
C LEU A 114 14.32 -0.14 11.17
N LYS A 115 15.46 0.00 11.86
CA LYS A 115 16.74 0.44 11.25
C LYS A 115 17.29 -0.50 10.18
N THR A 116 16.79 -1.73 10.09
CA THR A 116 17.23 -2.68 9.05
C THR A 116 16.56 -2.47 7.69
N PHE A 117 15.60 -1.56 7.60
CA PHE A 117 14.84 -1.30 6.38
C PHE A 117 15.29 -0.01 5.72
N ASP A 118 15.40 -0.04 4.39
CA ASP A 118 15.69 1.13 3.57
C ASP A 118 14.41 1.92 3.23
N LEU A 119 13.26 1.23 3.23
CA LEU A 119 11.94 1.77 2.90
C LEU A 119 10.87 1.16 3.78
N VAL A 120 10.07 2.00 4.43
CA VAL A 120 8.86 1.63 5.17
C VAL A 120 7.65 2.23 4.47
N HIS A 121 6.67 1.40 4.15
CA HIS A 121 5.40 1.81 3.55
C HIS A 121 4.24 1.63 4.54
N LEU A 122 3.48 2.70 4.73
CA LEU A 122 2.32 2.80 5.62
C LEU A 122 1.11 3.34 4.84
N ASN A 123 -0.07 3.33 5.46
CA ASN A 123 -1.26 3.91 4.86
C ASN A 123 -2.32 4.33 5.90
N ILE A 124 -3.33 5.05 5.43
CA ILE A 124 -4.45 5.60 6.23
C ILE A 124 -5.26 4.56 7.00
N ASN A 125 -5.30 3.31 6.54
CA ASN A 125 -6.00 2.21 7.20
C ASN A 125 -5.08 1.36 8.10
N GLY A 126 -3.80 1.70 8.19
CA GLY A 126 -2.78 0.97 8.93
C GLY A 126 -2.72 1.26 10.43
N PHE A 127 -3.49 2.23 10.93
CA PHE A 127 -3.52 2.65 12.35
C PHE A 127 -2.12 2.96 12.91
N SER A 128 -1.30 3.65 12.11
CA SER A 128 0.13 3.85 12.39
C SER A 128 0.54 5.31 12.60
N ASP A 129 -0.36 6.28 12.40
CA ASP A 129 -0.07 7.73 12.46
C ASP A 129 0.63 8.16 13.75
N THR A 130 0.24 7.58 14.90
CA THR A 130 0.83 7.93 16.20
C THR A 130 2.28 7.47 16.35
N TYR A 131 2.76 6.60 15.47
CA TYR A 131 4.13 6.08 15.48
C TYR A 131 5.02 6.74 14.42
N LEU A 132 4.48 7.59 13.55
CA LEU A 132 5.23 8.14 12.41
C LEU A 132 6.49 8.89 12.82
N SER A 133 6.41 9.76 13.84
CA SER A 133 7.60 10.47 14.35
C SER A 133 8.68 9.49 14.81
N PHE A 134 8.30 8.43 15.55
CA PHE A 134 9.25 7.43 16.02
C PHE A 134 9.85 6.61 14.87
N ILE A 135 9.05 6.24 13.87
CA ILE A 135 9.51 5.49 12.68
C ILE A 135 10.43 6.37 11.83
N HIS A 136 10.10 7.66 11.68
CA HIS A 136 10.91 8.67 10.98
C HIS A 136 12.32 8.75 11.57
N ASP A 137 12.42 8.76 12.90
CA ASP A 137 13.71 8.84 13.60
C ASP A 137 14.61 7.59 13.40
N GLN A 138 14.09 6.50 12.79
CA GLN A 138 14.88 5.31 12.48
C GLN A 138 15.67 5.41 11.16
N GLY A 139 15.40 6.42 10.33
CA GLY A 139 16.23 6.76 9.16
C GLY A 139 15.91 6.02 7.86
N ALA A 140 14.83 5.24 7.80
CA ALA A 140 14.34 4.67 6.55
C ALA A 140 13.62 5.74 5.70
N VAL A 141 13.56 5.56 4.38
CA VAL A 141 12.63 6.32 3.53
C VAL A 141 11.21 5.92 3.91
N ILE A 142 10.33 6.89 4.13
CA ILE A 142 8.93 6.64 4.51
C ILE A 142 8.00 7.00 3.37
N SER A 143 7.24 6.00 2.94
CA SER A 143 6.08 6.18 2.07
C SER A 143 4.80 6.03 2.87
N TYR A 144 3.83 6.90 2.60
CA TYR A 144 2.49 6.80 3.16
C TYR A 144 1.43 6.93 2.08
N ASP A 145 0.55 5.95 1.99
CA ASP A 145 -0.61 5.98 1.10
C ASP A 145 -1.85 6.52 1.82
N PHE A 146 -2.25 7.72 1.44
CA PHE A 146 -3.48 8.36 1.91
C PHE A 146 -4.72 7.77 1.25
N SER A 147 -4.57 6.95 0.20
CA SER A 147 -5.66 6.33 -0.54
C SER A 147 -6.73 7.36 -0.91
N GLU A 148 -7.96 7.19 -0.42
CA GLU A 148 -9.06 8.13 -0.47
C GLU A 148 -9.54 8.48 0.96
N GLY A 149 -10.32 9.56 1.10
CA GLY A 149 -10.94 9.92 2.38
C GLY A 149 -10.01 10.63 3.38
N PHE A 150 -8.86 11.13 2.93
CA PHE A 150 -8.00 12.00 3.71
C PHE A 150 -8.61 13.40 3.88
N THR A 151 -8.17 14.11 4.92
CA THR A 151 -8.48 15.52 5.15
C THR A 151 -7.19 16.35 5.06
N GLU A 152 -7.33 17.66 4.86
CA GLU A 152 -6.19 18.59 4.91
C GLU A 152 -5.48 18.53 6.27
N GLU A 153 -6.23 18.42 7.38
CA GLU A 153 -5.67 18.26 8.73
C GLU A 153 -4.85 16.97 8.84
N HIS A 154 -5.36 15.87 8.28
CA HIS A 154 -4.65 14.60 8.27
C HIS A 154 -3.34 14.70 7.46
N ILE A 155 -3.38 15.31 6.27
CA ILE A 155 -2.18 15.55 5.46
C ILE A 155 -1.15 16.36 6.24
N LYS A 156 -1.53 17.49 6.84
CA LYS A 156 -0.61 18.35 7.60
C LYS A 156 0.05 17.63 8.78
N LYS A 157 -0.70 16.74 9.43
CA LYS A 157 -0.18 15.94 10.55
C LYS A 157 0.83 14.87 10.09
N VAL A 158 0.58 14.22 8.96
CA VAL A 158 1.38 13.08 8.47
C VAL A 158 2.55 13.51 7.59
N ALA A 159 2.34 14.47 6.68
CA ALA A 159 3.28 14.86 5.63
C ALA A 159 4.67 15.27 6.15
N GLN A 160 4.74 15.85 7.35
CA GLN A 160 5.98 16.29 7.99
C GLN A 160 6.94 15.14 8.38
N TYR A 161 6.43 13.89 8.43
CA TYR A 161 7.20 12.71 8.85
C TYR A 161 7.54 11.76 7.70
N ILE A 162 7.13 12.07 6.47
CA ILE A 162 7.20 11.15 5.33
C ILE A 162 7.95 11.77 4.15
N ASP A 163 8.55 10.94 3.32
CA ASP A 163 9.29 11.36 2.14
C ASP A 163 8.45 11.34 0.87
N ILE A 164 7.54 10.36 0.77
CA ILE A 164 6.72 10.08 -0.42
C ILE A 164 5.26 9.85 -0.01
N ALA A 165 4.39 10.81 -0.33
CA ALA A 165 2.95 10.68 -0.16
C ALA A 165 2.30 10.05 -1.41
N CYS A 166 1.41 9.08 -1.24
CA CYS A 166 0.68 8.43 -2.31
C CYS A 166 -0.83 8.65 -2.15
N PHE A 167 -1.54 8.76 -3.28
CA PHE A 167 -2.98 9.06 -3.31
C PHE A 167 -3.69 8.29 -4.45
N SER A 168 -4.96 7.95 -4.22
CA SER A 168 -5.92 7.58 -5.28
C SER A 168 -6.65 8.84 -5.72
N CYS A 169 -6.49 9.22 -6.99
CA CYS A 169 -6.97 10.48 -7.55
C CYS A 169 -7.78 10.28 -8.85
N SER A 170 -8.40 9.10 -9.05
CA SER A 170 -9.26 8.85 -10.22
C SER A 170 -10.51 9.74 -10.25
N HIS A 171 -10.91 10.29 -9.10
CA HIS A 171 -12.04 11.21 -8.96
C HIS A 171 -11.64 12.70 -9.10
N LEU A 172 -10.34 13.01 -9.22
CA LEU A 172 -9.82 14.37 -9.27
C LEU A 172 -9.38 14.76 -10.69
N ASN A 173 -9.58 16.04 -11.01
CA ASN A 173 -9.03 16.68 -12.21
C ASN A 173 -7.59 17.18 -11.99
N GLU A 174 -6.96 17.70 -13.04
CA GLU A 174 -5.55 18.14 -12.97
C GLU A 174 -5.31 19.33 -12.03
N ASP A 175 -6.25 20.27 -11.92
CA ASP A 175 -6.12 21.44 -11.05
C ASP A 175 -6.24 21.02 -9.58
N GLU A 176 -7.17 20.11 -9.28
CA GLU A 176 -7.33 19.51 -7.95
C GLU A 176 -6.09 18.71 -7.53
N ILE A 177 -5.51 17.92 -8.46
CA ILE A 177 -4.26 17.19 -8.23
C ILE A 177 -3.11 18.17 -7.97
N THR A 178 -3.06 19.28 -8.72
CA THR A 178 -2.02 20.29 -8.55
C THR A 178 -2.12 20.96 -7.18
N ALA A 179 -3.33 21.35 -6.76
CA ALA A 179 -3.59 21.90 -5.43
C ALA A 179 -3.21 20.90 -4.31
N LEU A 180 -3.59 19.63 -4.46
CA LEU A 180 -3.23 18.57 -3.52
C LEU A 180 -1.70 18.41 -3.40
N CYS A 181 -0.99 18.38 -4.53
CA CYS A 181 0.46 18.26 -4.57
C CYS A 181 1.14 19.43 -3.83
N HIS A 182 0.66 20.66 -4.04
CA HIS A 182 1.18 21.83 -3.34
C HIS A 182 0.93 21.76 -1.85
N LEU A 183 -0.30 21.44 -1.42
CA LEU A 183 -0.63 21.29 0.00
C LEU A 183 0.30 20.29 0.70
N VAL A 184 0.55 19.14 0.08
CA VAL A 184 1.39 18.07 0.67
C VAL A 184 2.85 18.51 0.78
N VAL A 185 3.38 19.18 -0.25
CA VAL A 185 4.76 19.69 -0.24
C VAL A 185 4.94 20.83 0.77
N GLU A 186 3.99 21.75 0.84
CA GLU A 186 3.96 22.81 1.85
C GLU A 186 3.83 22.25 3.27
N SER A 187 3.27 21.04 3.41
CA SER A 187 3.14 20.33 4.68
C SER A 187 4.37 19.50 5.07
N GLY A 188 5.45 19.51 4.27
CA GLY A 188 6.76 18.96 4.62
C GLY A 188 7.21 17.72 3.83
N CYS A 189 6.36 17.15 2.97
CA CYS A 189 6.73 15.98 2.17
C CYS A 189 7.41 16.38 0.85
N SER A 190 8.39 15.59 0.39
CA SER A 190 9.21 15.96 -0.78
C SER A 190 8.68 15.49 -2.14
N MET A 191 7.75 14.54 -2.12
CA MET A 191 7.28 13.84 -3.32
C MET A 191 5.83 13.37 -3.16
N VAL A 192 5.04 13.57 -4.20
CA VAL A 192 3.62 13.19 -4.24
C VAL A 192 3.36 12.32 -5.46
N LEU A 193 2.83 11.11 -5.25
CA LEU A 193 2.42 10.19 -6.30
C LEU A 193 0.89 10.03 -6.31
N CYS A 194 0.25 10.47 -7.38
CA CYS A 194 -1.19 10.38 -7.58
C CYS A 194 -1.51 9.35 -8.66
N THR A 195 -2.14 8.25 -8.30
CA THR A 195 -2.65 7.25 -9.25
C THR A 195 -4.04 7.63 -9.74
N ARG A 196 -4.35 7.39 -11.02
CA ARG A 196 -5.60 7.82 -11.66
C ARG A 196 -6.25 6.71 -12.49
N GLY A 197 -6.11 5.45 -12.05
CA GLY A 197 -6.69 4.29 -12.74
C GLY A 197 -6.35 4.26 -14.24
N ALA A 198 -7.37 4.28 -15.08
CA ALA A 198 -7.24 4.28 -16.53
C ALA A 198 -6.54 5.52 -17.11
N GLU A 199 -6.45 6.64 -16.38
CA GLU A 199 -5.76 7.86 -16.83
C GLU A 199 -4.26 7.86 -16.48
N GLY A 200 -3.75 6.80 -15.86
CA GLY A 200 -2.34 6.65 -15.52
C GLY A 200 -1.98 7.24 -14.16
N ALA A 201 -0.85 7.96 -14.07
CA ALA A 201 -0.36 8.52 -12.82
C ALA A 201 0.41 9.84 -13.00
N TYR A 202 0.41 10.65 -11.94
CA TYR A 202 1.15 11.90 -11.80
C TYR A 202 2.14 11.75 -10.66
N LEU A 203 3.37 12.20 -10.86
CA LEU A 203 4.35 12.37 -9.81
C LEU A 203 4.75 13.85 -9.74
N PHE A 204 4.65 14.45 -8.57
CA PHE A 204 5.12 15.80 -8.31
C PHE A 204 6.31 15.76 -7.34
N THR A 205 7.42 16.37 -7.73
CA THR A 205 8.60 16.54 -6.87
C THR A 205 9.45 17.68 -7.41
N GLU A 206 10.09 18.46 -6.53
CA GLU A 206 10.98 19.57 -6.90
C GLU A 206 10.34 20.58 -7.88
N GLY A 207 9.04 20.86 -7.70
CA GLY A 207 8.29 21.77 -8.56
C GLY A 207 8.01 21.26 -9.98
N LYS A 208 8.25 19.97 -10.25
CA LYS A 208 8.06 19.35 -11.58
C LYS A 208 7.01 18.25 -11.53
N PHE A 209 6.16 18.20 -12.55
CA PHE A 209 5.25 17.09 -12.80
C PHE A 209 5.85 16.10 -13.80
N TYR A 210 5.72 14.82 -13.47
CA TYR A 210 5.94 13.70 -14.37
C TYR A 210 4.62 12.98 -14.56
N ARG A 211 4.33 12.59 -15.81
CA ARG A 211 3.10 11.88 -16.16
C ARG A 211 3.47 10.53 -16.77
N GLN A 212 2.71 9.50 -16.41
CA GLN A 212 2.84 8.18 -16.98
C GLN A 212 1.45 7.66 -17.37
N PRO A 213 1.18 7.48 -18.67
CA PRO A 213 -0.05 6.85 -19.12
C PRO A 213 -0.21 5.43 -18.55
N ALA A 214 -1.46 5.01 -18.34
CA ALA A 214 -1.78 3.64 -17.99
C ALA A 214 -1.39 2.69 -19.14
N HIS A 215 -1.00 1.47 -18.78
CA HIS A 215 -0.88 0.38 -19.75
C HIS A 215 -2.21 -0.38 -19.77
N TYR A 216 -2.99 -0.21 -20.84
CA TYR A 216 -4.31 -0.82 -20.96
C TYR A 216 -4.23 -2.32 -21.20
N VAL A 217 -5.04 -3.06 -20.44
CA VAL A 217 -5.26 -4.50 -20.57
C VAL A 217 -6.76 -4.78 -20.36
N GLU A 218 -7.24 -5.91 -20.88
CA GLU A 218 -8.56 -6.43 -20.52
C GLU A 218 -8.47 -7.00 -19.10
N ALA A 219 -8.92 -6.21 -18.12
CA ALA A 219 -8.73 -6.54 -16.71
C ALA A 219 -9.62 -7.71 -16.28
N THR A 220 -9.03 -8.65 -15.55
CA THR A 220 -9.76 -9.70 -14.81
C THR A 220 -10.29 -9.14 -13.49
N ASP A 221 -9.45 -8.38 -12.78
CA ASP A 221 -9.75 -7.84 -11.47
C ASP A 221 -8.80 -6.67 -11.18
N THR A 222 -9.32 -5.49 -10.84
CA THR A 222 -8.50 -4.29 -10.57
C THR A 222 -8.06 -4.16 -9.10
N MET A 223 -8.37 -5.14 -8.25
CA MET A 223 -8.05 -5.06 -6.82
C MET A 223 -6.54 -4.99 -6.60
N GLY A 224 -6.09 -4.04 -5.78
CA GLY A 224 -4.66 -3.85 -5.50
C GLY A 224 -3.83 -3.32 -6.69
N ALA A 225 -4.43 -2.91 -7.80
CA ALA A 225 -3.70 -2.32 -8.93
C ALA A 225 -2.97 -1.03 -8.56
N GLY A 226 -3.59 -0.19 -7.71
CA GLY A 226 -2.97 1.01 -7.14
C GLY A 226 -1.77 0.67 -6.25
N ASP A 227 -1.97 -0.22 -5.28
CA ASP A 227 -0.91 -0.72 -4.40
C ASP A 227 0.27 -1.32 -5.21
N ALA A 228 -0.02 -2.05 -6.29
CA ALA A 228 0.98 -2.61 -7.19
C ALA A 228 1.79 -1.52 -7.91
N PHE A 229 1.10 -0.49 -8.41
CA PHE A 229 1.74 0.67 -9.03
C PHE A 229 2.66 1.37 -8.03
N ILE A 230 2.11 1.76 -6.87
CA ILE A 230 2.82 2.45 -5.80
C ILE A 230 4.04 1.64 -5.38
N THR A 231 3.87 0.35 -5.07
CA THR A 231 4.96 -0.53 -4.66
C THR A 231 6.06 -0.59 -5.71
N CYS A 232 5.72 -0.87 -6.98
CA CYS A 232 6.71 -0.99 -8.03
C CYS A 232 7.47 0.32 -8.27
N PHE A 233 6.78 1.46 -8.22
CA PHE A 233 7.41 2.78 -8.30
C PHE A 233 8.39 2.98 -7.14
N LEU A 234 7.94 2.83 -5.90
CA LEU A 234 8.73 3.07 -4.69
C LEU A 234 10.01 2.23 -4.68
N LEU A 235 9.89 0.92 -4.95
CA LEU A 235 11.02 0.01 -4.92
C LEU A 235 12.09 0.39 -5.93
N HIS A 236 11.69 0.72 -7.17
CA HIS A 236 12.64 1.07 -8.21
C HIS A 236 13.21 2.47 -8.05
N TYR A 237 12.40 3.41 -7.56
CA TYR A 237 12.84 4.77 -7.29
C TYR A 237 13.88 4.77 -6.16
N VAL A 238 13.53 4.25 -4.98
CA VAL A 238 14.41 4.24 -3.81
C VAL A 238 15.68 3.43 -4.10
N GLN A 239 15.58 2.24 -4.70
CA GLN A 239 16.76 1.46 -5.08
C GLN A 239 17.64 2.19 -6.11
N GLY A 240 17.05 2.98 -7.01
CA GLY A 240 17.78 3.82 -7.95
C GLY A 240 18.55 4.95 -7.25
N MET A 241 17.92 5.62 -6.28
CA MET A 241 18.53 6.68 -5.48
C MET A 241 19.66 6.17 -4.59
N ILE A 242 19.48 5.00 -3.93
CA ILE A 242 20.53 4.32 -3.15
C ILE A 242 21.75 4.03 -4.04
N ASN A 243 21.53 3.66 -5.30
CA ASN A 243 22.60 3.37 -6.26
C ASN A 243 23.18 4.64 -6.93
N HIS A 244 22.88 5.84 -6.41
CA HIS A 244 23.34 7.13 -6.94
C HIS A 244 23.09 7.34 -8.44
N LYS A 245 21.94 6.85 -8.93
CA LYS A 245 21.55 7.05 -10.33
C LYS A 245 21.01 8.46 -10.54
N ASP A 246 21.03 8.89 -11.80
CA ASP A 246 20.36 10.12 -12.24
C ASP A 246 18.88 10.10 -11.83
N LYS A 247 18.45 11.14 -11.10
CA LYS A 247 17.11 11.21 -10.48
C LYS A 247 16.01 11.24 -11.52
N GLU A 248 16.14 12.08 -12.55
CA GLU A 248 15.10 12.25 -13.56
C GLU A 248 14.88 10.95 -14.37
N ASN A 249 15.95 10.31 -14.84
CA ASN A 249 15.86 9.03 -15.53
C ASN A 249 15.31 7.92 -14.62
N THR A 250 15.68 7.95 -13.33
CA THR A 250 15.16 6.99 -12.35
C THR A 250 13.66 7.14 -12.14
N ILE A 251 13.15 8.38 -12.03
CA ILE A 251 11.71 8.66 -11.94
C ILE A 251 10.97 8.10 -13.16
N ARG A 252 11.40 8.46 -14.37
CA ARG A 252 10.72 8.05 -15.61
C ARG A 252 10.71 6.52 -15.78
N LYS A 253 11.83 5.85 -15.51
CA LYS A 253 11.91 4.39 -15.57
C LYS A 253 11.07 3.70 -14.50
N SER A 254 11.02 4.25 -13.29
CA SER A 254 10.24 3.67 -12.19
C SER A 254 8.74 3.79 -12.46
N LEU A 255 8.28 4.94 -12.98
CA LEU A 255 6.89 5.12 -13.41
C LEU A 255 6.51 4.14 -14.52
N ALA A 256 7.34 4.00 -15.55
CA ALA A 256 7.06 3.07 -16.66
C ALA A 256 6.97 1.61 -16.18
N ARG A 257 7.87 1.20 -15.28
CA ARG A 257 7.83 -0.13 -14.64
C ARG A 257 6.60 -0.31 -13.76
N ALA A 258 6.18 0.73 -13.05
CA ALA A 258 4.99 0.70 -12.22
C ALA A 258 3.72 0.50 -13.04
N ALA A 259 3.60 1.20 -14.17
CA ALA A 259 2.49 1.02 -15.10
C ALA A 259 2.42 -0.41 -15.66
N ASP A 260 3.55 -0.97 -16.08
CA ASP A 260 3.63 -2.35 -16.58
C ASP A 260 3.34 -3.42 -15.51
N PHE A 261 3.84 -3.24 -14.29
CA PHE A 261 3.57 -4.18 -13.21
C PHE A 261 2.11 -4.12 -12.76
N SER A 262 1.56 -2.90 -12.60
CA SER A 262 0.17 -2.68 -12.21
C SER A 262 -0.80 -3.29 -13.23
N SER A 263 -0.56 -3.12 -14.54
CA SER A 263 -1.41 -3.72 -15.57
C SER A 263 -1.39 -5.24 -15.54
N LYS A 264 -0.24 -5.87 -15.24
CA LYS A 264 -0.15 -7.32 -15.05
C LYS A 264 -0.90 -7.80 -13.82
N GLN A 265 -0.95 -7.01 -12.74
CA GLN A 265 -1.76 -7.37 -11.57
C GLN A 265 -3.25 -7.29 -11.86
N CYS A 266 -3.68 -6.43 -12.79
CA CYS A 266 -5.08 -6.42 -13.22
C CYS A 266 -5.55 -7.75 -13.88
N LEU A 267 -4.63 -8.67 -14.19
CA LEU A 267 -4.91 -10.00 -14.74
C LEU A 267 -4.98 -11.10 -13.68
N ILE A 268 -4.86 -10.75 -12.40
CA ILE A 268 -4.86 -11.68 -11.27
C ILE A 268 -6.10 -11.38 -10.43
N GLU A 269 -6.86 -12.42 -10.03
CA GLU A 269 -7.99 -12.23 -9.11
C GLU A 269 -7.53 -11.81 -7.71
N GLY A 270 -8.24 -10.86 -7.09
CA GLY A 270 -7.78 -10.21 -5.87
C GLY A 270 -6.47 -9.43 -6.08
N SER A 271 -5.81 -9.03 -4.99
CA SER A 271 -4.56 -8.26 -5.11
C SER A 271 -3.40 -9.10 -5.62
N PHE A 272 -3.27 -10.34 -5.15
CA PHE A 272 -2.15 -11.22 -5.51
C PHE A 272 -2.55 -12.70 -5.63
N GLY A 273 -3.83 -12.98 -5.92
CA GLY A 273 -4.36 -14.34 -6.02
C GLY A 273 -4.65 -14.95 -4.66
N LYS A 274 -4.49 -16.28 -4.56
CA LYS A 274 -4.70 -17.06 -3.33
C LYS A 274 -6.16 -17.08 -2.84
N GLY A 275 -7.13 -17.11 -3.75
CA GLY A 275 -8.54 -17.20 -3.37
C GLY A 275 -8.86 -18.44 -2.52
N LYS A 276 -9.60 -18.26 -1.43
CA LYS A 276 -10.17 -19.35 -0.60
C LYS A 276 -11.70 -19.26 -0.64
N ARG A 277 -12.37 -20.38 -0.91
CA ARG A 277 -13.84 -20.47 -0.86
C ARG A 277 -14.34 -20.23 0.55
N ILE A 278 -15.46 -19.50 0.67
CA ILE A 278 -16.15 -19.25 1.93
C ILE A 278 -17.25 -20.31 2.05
N ASN A 279 -17.16 -21.17 3.08
CA ASN A 279 -18.21 -22.15 3.35
C ASN A 279 -19.26 -21.48 4.23
N SER A 280 -20.31 -20.90 3.61
CA SER A 280 -21.49 -20.24 4.20
C SER A 280 -21.20 -19.20 5.30
N LEU A 281 -21.47 -17.93 4.99
CA LEU A 281 -21.56 -16.83 5.96
C LEU A 281 -22.65 -17.06 7.00
#